data_AF-A0A931N420-F1
#
_entry.id   AF-A0A931N420-F1
#
_cell.length_a   1.000
_cell.length_b   1.000
_cell.length_c   1.000
_cell.angle_alpha   90.00
_cell.angle_beta   90.00
_cell.angle_gamma   90.00
#
_symmetry.space_group_name_H-M   'P 1'
#
loop_
_entity.id
_entity.type
_entity.pdbx_description
1 polymer ?
#
loop_
_entity_poly.entity_id
_entity_poly.type
_entity_poly.pdbx_seq_one_letter_code
_entity_poly.pdbx_strand_id
1 'polypeptide(L)'
;MWDDPPADPNARLDEVAKELRAVLTALGLTQAYDSRNGMRKLRVPPDAIDVHRLARIAARSEEVRGTEQRDLLLAALELRHGEPLEGLAGNLVEEYRSSLVKQYRRLEIQFNQLEVRSGRGSRRLRDLERIYEQDPTDTRTTGLYMSALYYDGNPIQALDVYRDHFRHLKEMNIDVTQNMRNLQSRILSEAADLGPVVEPFIGGPYRPEAEQQEEFVQESPAPQREKSEEKALRPQQIVRTRMDSVNVSGGYVNFGFDQRGAG
;
A
#
# COMPACT_ATOMS: atom_id res chain seq x y z
N MET A 1 14.17 11.16 11.07
CA MET A 1 13.04 11.88 11.69
C MET A 1 13.15 13.37 11.46
N TRP A 2 14.32 13.97 11.61
CA TRP A 2 14.52 15.38 11.32
C TRP A 2 15.22 15.56 9.99
N ASP A 3 14.65 16.40 9.13
CA ASP A 3 15.33 16.93 7.96
C ASP A 3 16.31 18.04 8.37
N ASP A 4 15.95 18.81 9.40
CA ASP A 4 16.83 19.72 10.13
C ASP A 4 16.75 19.42 11.65
N PRO A 5 17.80 18.84 12.25
CA PRO A 5 17.73 18.39 13.65
C PRO A 5 17.74 19.58 14.62
N PRO A 6 16.90 19.55 15.67
CA PRO A 6 16.96 20.56 16.73
C PRO A 6 18.27 20.43 17.53
N ALA A 7 18.58 21.45 18.33
CA ALA A 7 19.80 21.48 19.15
C ALA A 7 19.95 20.26 20.09
N ASP A 8 18.84 19.74 20.60
CA ASP A 8 18.80 18.46 21.32
C ASP A 8 17.62 17.60 20.80
N PRO A 9 17.89 16.69 19.85
CA PRO A 9 16.86 15.82 19.29
C PRO A 9 16.29 14.82 20.29
N ASN A 10 17.07 14.40 21.29
CA ASN A 10 16.60 13.44 22.29
C ASN A 10 15.62 14.10 23.27
N ALA A 11 15.93 15.31 23.74
CA ALA A 11 15.02 16.08 24.58
C ALA A 11 13.67 16.32 23.88
N ARG A 12 13.70 16.65 22.57
CA ARG A 12 12.48 16.82 21.78
C ARG A 12 11.66 15.54 21.66
N LEU A 13 12.32 14.38 21.48
CA LEU A 13 11.62 13.08 21.47
C LEU A 13 10.97 12.75 22.82
N ASP A 14 11.64 13.06 23.93
CA ASP A 14 11.10 12.82 25.26
C ASP A 14 9.87 13.68 25.56
N GLU A 15 9.87 14.93 25.09
CA GLU A 15 8.70 15.82 25.17
C GLU A 15 7.51 15.24 24.39
N VAL A 16 7.70 14.88 23.13
CA VAL A 16 6.62 14.27 22.30
C VAL A 16 6.14 12.95 22.91
N ALA A 17 7.05 12.13 23.44
CA ALA A 17 6.70 10.88 24.12
C ALA A 17 5.85 11.13 25.39
N LYS A 18 6.15 12.19 26.14
CA LYS A 18 5.40 12.58 27.33
C LYS A 18 3.99 13.05 26.95
N GLU A 19 3.86 13.88 25.91
CA GLU A 19 2.56 14.31 25.38
C GLU A 19 1.71 13.12 24.92
N LEU A 20 2.31 12.22 24.12
CA LEU A 20 1.64 11.01 23.65
C LEU A 20 1.15 10.13 24.83
N ARG A 21 2.00 9.92 25.85
CA ARG A 21 1.61 9.16 27.06
C ARG A 21 0.45 9.80 27.81
N ALA A 22 0.40 11.13 27.89
CA ALA A 22 -0.69 11.83 28.54
C ALA A 22 -2.02 11.59 27.81
N VAL A 23 -2.01 11.71 26.47
CA VAL A 23 -3.17 11.42 25.62
C VAL A 23 -3.62 9.96 25.78
N LEU A 24 -2.69 9.01 25.67
CA LEU A 24 -3.01 7.59 25.82
C LEU A 24 -3.56 7.26 27.21
N THR A 25 -3.05 7.90 28.26
CA THR A 25 -3.55 7.70 29.63
C THR A 25 -4.97 8.23 29.81
N ALA A 26 -5.28 9.41 29.25
CA ALA A 26 -6.63 9.94 29.24
C ALA A 26 -7.63 9.02 28.52
N LEU A 27 -7.16 8.28 27.51
CA LEU A 27 -7.95 7.27 26.78
C LEU A 27 -7.97 5.88 27.45
N GLY A 28 -7.32 5.71 28.61
CA GLY A 28 -7.22 4.40 29.29
C GLY A 28 -6.26 3.40 28.61
N LEU A 29 -5.42 3.87 27.68
CA LEU A 29 -4.49 3.07 26.87
C LEU A 29 -3.04 3.14 27.37
N THR A 30 -2.81 3.43 28.65
CA THR A 30 -1.44 3.59 29.20
C THR A 30 -0.53 2.39 28.90
N GLN A 31 -1.07 1.17 28.94
CA GLN A 31 -0.30 -0.06 28.67
C GLN A 31 0.05 -0.28 27.20
N ALA A 32 -0.55 0.49 26.28
CA ALA A 32 -0.22 0.42 24.86
C ALA A 32 1.17 1.00 24.57
N TYR A 33 1.69 1.91 25.40
CA TYR A 33 2.97 2.54 25.16
C TYR A 33 4.08 1.91 26.02
N ASP A 34 5.10 1.36 25.36
CA ASP A 34 6.26 0.76 25.99
C ASP A 34 7.52 1.56 25.63
N SER A 35 8.30 1.96 26.62
CA SER A 35 9.59 2.61 26.41
C SER A 35 10.63 1.97 27.31
N ARG A 36 11.55 1.24 26.68
CA ARG A 36 12.61 0.49 27.35
C ARG A 36 13.85 0.48 26.47
N ASN A 37 15.02 0.60 27.08
CA ASN A 37 16.33 0.48 26.42
C ASN A 37 16.47 1.40 25.19
N GLY A 38 15.98 2.64 25.27
CA GLY A 38 16.04 3.61 24.17
C GLY A 38 15.02 3.38 23.04
N MET A 39 14.27 2.28 23.05
CA MET A 39 13.18 2.04 22.10
C MET A 39 11.86 2.57 22.64
N ARG A 40 11.01 3.07 21.73
CA ARG A 40 9.63 3.49 22.00
C ARG A 40 8.71 2.69 21.09
N LYS A 41 7.73 1.98 21.66
CA LYS A 41 6.82 1.08 20.96
C LYS A 41 5.38 1.39 21.34
N LEU A 42 4.51 1.51 20.34
CA LEU A 42 3.07 1.62 20.53
C LEU A 42 2.43 0.29 20.13
N ARG A 43 1.81 -0.39 21.09
CA ARG A 43 1.14 -1.69 20.96
C ARG A 43 -0.36 -1.47 20.85
N VAL A 44 -0.83 -1.36 19.62
CA VAL A 44 -2.26 -1.27 19.31
C VAL A 44 -2.63 -2.41 18.36
N PRO A 45 -3.89 -2.91 18.39
CA PRO A 45 -4.35 -3.85 17.39
C PRO A 45 -4.12 -3.29 15.98
N PRO A 46 -3.67 -4.07 14.99
CA PRO A 46 -3.51 -3.59 13.62
C PRO A 46 -4.81 -2.98 13.07
N ASP A 47 -5.95 -3.57 13.42
CA ASP A 47 -7.27 -3.07 13.04
C ASP A 47 -7.68 -1.77 13.73
N ALA A 48 -6.87 -1.21 14.63
CA ALA A 48 -7.06 0.16 15.12
C ALA A 48 -6.45 1.19 14.15
N ILE A 49 -5.51 0.77 13.29
CA ILE A 49 -4.78 1.61 12.35
C ILE A 49 -5.38 1.45 10.95
N ASP A 50 -5.77 2.56 10.33
CA ASP A 50 -6.39 2.62 9.00
C ASP A 50 -5.50 2.03 7.90
N VAL A 51 -4.20 2.32 7.86
CA VAL A 51 -3.28 1.79 6.84
C VAL A 51 -3.15 0.26 6.92
N HIS A 52 -3.21 -0.33 8.10
CA HIS A 52 -3.20 -1.79 8.25
C HIS A 52 -4.54 -2.41 7.83
N ARG A 53 -5.67 -1.75 8.14
CA ARG A 53 -6.98 -2.14 7.61
C ARG A 53 -7.00 -2.08 6.08
N LEU A 54 -6.48 -1.00 5.50
CA LEU A 54 -6.37 -0.81 4.05
C LEU A 54 -5.57 -1.95 3.41
N ALA A 55 -4.38 -2.25 3.92
CA ALA A 55 -3.53 -3.31 3.40
C ALA A 55 -4.23 -4.68 3.43
N ARG A 56 -4.91 -5.00 4.54
CA ARG A 56 -5.67 -6.25 4.70
C ARG A 56 -6.85 -6.35 3.73
N ILE A 57 -7.63 -5.28 3.58
CA ILE A 57 -8.78 -5.24 2.65
C ILE A 57 -8.30 -5.33 1.21
N ALA A 58 -7.23 -4.59 0.86
CA ALA A 58 -6.63 -4.62 -0.47
C ALA A 58 -6.15 -6.03 -0.84
N ALA A 59 -5.39 -6.70 0.05
CA ALA A 59 -4.94 -8.07 -0.15
C ALA A 59 -6.12 -9.03 -0.35
N ARG A 60 -7.15 -8.94 0.51
CA ARG A 60 -8.36 -9.76 0.37
C ARG A 60 -9.10 -9.53 -0.94
N SER A 61 -9.14 -8.28 -1.43
CA SER A 61 -9.78 -7.95 -2.70
C SER A 61 -9.10 -8.62 -3.91
N GLU A 62 -7.81 -8.96 -3.82
CA GLU A 62 -7.08 -9.66 -4.88
C GLU A 62 -7.43 -11.16 -4.93
N GLU A 63 -7.95 -11.72 -3.85
CA GLU A 63 -8.30 -13.15 -3.72
C GLU A 63 -9.73 -13.46 -4.19
N VAL A 64 -10.59 -12.45 -4.30
CA VAL A 64 -12.03 -12.64 -4.57
C VAL A 64 -12.46 -11.91 -5.85
N ARG A 65 -13.63 -12.24 -6.38
CA ARG A 65 -14.13 -11.71 -7.65
C ARG A 65 -15.59 -11.26 -7.52
N GLY A 66 -16.06 -10.49 -8.50
CA GLY A 66 -17.46 -10.08 -8.57
C GLY A 66 -17.83 -9.06 -7.49
N THR A 67 -18.98 -9.25 -6.85
CA THR A 67 -19.55 -8.32 -5.87
C THR A 67 -18.68 -8.21 -4.61
N GLU A 68 -18.14 -9.33 -4.10
CA GLU A 68 -17.27 -9.31 -2.91
C GLU A 68 -16.02 -8.45 -3.15
N GLN A 69 -15.39 -8.59 -4.32
CA GLN A 69 -14.24 -7.78 -4.70
C GLN A 69 -14.58 -6.29 -4.76
N ARG A 70 -15.71 -5.97 -5.39
CA ARG A 70 -16.20 -4.59 -5.51
C ARG A 70 -16.42 -3.97 -4.13
N ASP A 71 -17.09 -4.67 -3.23
CA ASP A 71 -17.47 -4.14 -1.92
C ASP A 71 -16.23 -3.96 -1.03
N LEU A 72 -15.24 -4.85 -1.12
CA LEU A 72 -13.94 -4.67 -0.46
C LEU A 72 -13.18 -3.45 -1.00
N LEU A 73 -13.13 -3.27 -2.32
CA LEU A 73 -12.47 -2.10 -2.91
C LEU A 73 -13.18 -0.80 -2.51
N LEU A 74 -14.51 -0.79 -2.45
CA LEU A 74 -15.26 0.36 -1.95
C LEU A 74 -14.92 0.65 -0.48
N ALA A 75 -14.96 -0.37 0.39
CA ALA A 75 -14.60 -0.23 1.80
C ALA A 75 -13.15 0.27 2.00
N ALA A 76 -12.21 -0.17 1.15
CA ALA A 76 -10.83 0.31 1.16
C ALA A 76 -10.73 1.80 0.80
N LEU A 77 -11.50 2.26 -0.19
CA LEU A 77 -11.52 3.66 -0.59
C LEU A 77 -12.19 4.56 0.46
N GLU A 78 -13.18 4.05 1.20
CA GLU A 78 -13.86 4.76 2.28
C GLU A 78 -12.97 5.00 3.52
N LEU A 79 -11.88 4.24 3.69
CA LEU A 79 -10.89 4.48 4.75
C LEU A 79 -10.12 5.80 4.54
N ARG A 80 -10.10 6.33 3.32
CA ARG A 80 -9.39 7.58 3.04
C ARG A 80 -10.19 8.77 3.53
N HIS A 81 -9.68 9.43 4.56
CA HIS A 81 -10.20 10.71 5.02
C HIS A 81 -9.19 11.81 4.70
N GLY A 82 -9.41 12.53 3.61
CA GLY A 82 -8.57 13.65 3.20
C GLY A 82 -7.18 13.23 2.69
N GLU A 83 -6.19 14.04 3.02
CA GLU A 83 -4.80 13.84 2.63
C GLU A 83 -4.08 12.91 3.65
N PRO A 84 -3.42 11.82 3.22
CA PRO A 84 -2.73 10.95 4.16
C PRO A 84 -1.67 11.70 4.97
N LEU A 85 -1.70 11.59 6.30
CA LEU A 85 -0.78 12.31 7.20
C LEU A 85 -0.92 13.85 7.13
N GLU A 86 -2.11 14.37 6.82
CA GLU A 86 -2.39 15.82 6.85
C GLU A 86 -1.87 16.50 8.13
N GLY A 87 -1.25 17.67 7.97
CA GLY A 87 -0.64 18.42 9.08
C GLY A 87 0.76 17.96 9.49
N LEU A 88 1.28 16.87 8.93
CA LEU A 88 2.67 16.44 9.09
C LEU A 88 3.50 16.79 7.85
N ALA A 89 4.75 17.17 8.07
CA ALA A 89 5.71 17.50 7.02
C ALA A 89 7.06 16.81 7.27
N GLY A 90 7.86 16.74 6.21
CA GLY A 90 9.22 16.22 6.22
C GLY A 90 9.44 15.12 5.18
N ASN A 91 10.69 14.89 4.78
CA ASN A 91 11.00 14.03 3.63
C ASN A 91 10.40 12.62 3.77
N LEU A 92 10.57 12.00 4.95
CA LEU A 92 10.01 10.68 5.23
C LEU A 92 8.47 10.68 5.19
N VAL A 93 7.83 11.74 5.70
CA VAL A 93 6.37 11.88 5.68
C VAL A 93 5.88 11.99 4.23
N GLU A 94 6.56 12.78 3.41
CA GLU A 94 6.22 12.95 1.99
C GLU A 94 6.42 11.68 1.17
N GLU A 95 7.46 10.87 1.46
CA GLU A 95 7.66 9.55 0.88
C GLU A 95 6.48 8.61 1.20
N TYR A 96 6.10 8.50 2.48
CA TYR A 96 4.96 7.68 2.90
C TYR A 96 3.63 8.19 2.33
N ARG A 97 3.40 9.50 2.37
CA ARG A 97 2.22 10.15 1.78
C ARG A 97 2.10 9.81 0.30
N SER A 98 3.18 9.97 -0.46
CA SER A 98 3.25 9.63 -1.88
C SER A 98 2.96 8.16 -2.15
N SER A 99 3.47 7.27 -1.30
CA SER A 99 3.23 5.83 -1.40
C SER A 99 1.75 5.48 -1.17
N LEU A 100 1.13 6.06 -0.14
CA LEU A 100 -0.31 5.87 0.15
C LEU A 100 -1.19 6.44 -0.97
N VAL A 101 -0.88 7.62 -1.50
CA VAL A 101 -1.61 8.21 -2.63
C VAL A 101 -1.58 7.28 -3.86
N LYS A 102 -0.41 6.71 -4.17
CA LYS A 102 -0.28 5.72 -5.27
C LYS A 102 -1.11 4.46 -5.00
N GLN A 103 -1.14 3.97 -3.75
CA GLN A 103 -1.95 2.81 -3.37
C GLN A 103 -3.45 3.09 -3.54
N TYR A 104 -3.94 4.24 -3.06
CA TYR A 104 -5.34 4.65 -3.24
C TYR A 104 -5.69 4.81 -4.73
N ARG A 105 -4.81 5.40 -5.54
CA ARG A 105 -5.02 5.51 -6.99
C ARG A 105 -5.16 4.12 -7.65
N ARG A 106 -4.32 3.15 -7.27
CA ARG A 106 -4.41 1.76 -7.77
C ARG A 106 -5.76 1.14 -7.43
N LEU A 107 -6.22 1.28 -6.18
CA LEU A 107 -7.51 0.75 -5.72
C LEU A 107 -8.70 1.42 -6.44
N GLU A 108 -8.63 2.74 -6.62
CA GLU A 108 -9.66 3.51 -7.34
C GLU A 108 -9.78 3.06 -8.80
N ILE A 109 -8.65 2.86 -9.47
CA ILE A 109 -8.63 2.33 -10.84
C ILE A 109 -9.21 0.91 -10.88
N GLN A 110 -8.85 0.02 -9.95
CA GLN A 110 -9.41 -1.33 -9.89
C GLN A 110 -10.93 -1.33 -9.65
N PHE A 111 -11.41 -0.46 -8.76
CA PHE A 111 -12.83 -0.29 -8.50
C PHE A 111 -13.57 0.18 -9.76
N ASN A 112 -13.07 1.23 -10.42
CA ASN A 112 -13.67 1.76 -11.64
C ASN A 112 -13.65 0.72 -12.79
N GLN A 113 -12.62 -0.12 -12.89
CA GLN A 113 -12.61 -1.25 -13.83
C GLN A 113 -13.75 -2.24 -13.61
N LEU A 114 -14.11 -2.53 -12.36
CA LEU A 114 -15.23 -3.41 -12.06
C LEU A 114 -16.56 -2.73 -12.40
N GLU A 115 -16.70 -1.45 -12.09
CA GLU A 115 -17.92 -0.69 -12.39
C GLU A 115 -18.15 -0.59 -13.91
N VAL A 116 -17.12 -0.27 -14.70
CA VAL A 116 -17.21 -0.22 -16.17
C VAL A 116 -17.58 -1.59 -16.73
N ARG A 117 -16.89 -2.67 -16.32
CA ARG A 117 -17.20 -4.05 -16.76
C ARG A 117 -18.60 -4.51 -16.39
N SER A 118 -19.17 -3.96 -15.33
CA SER A 118 -20.52 -4.29 -14.87
C SER A 118 -21.61 -3.40 -15.48
N GLY A 119 -21.29 -2.61 -16.51
CA GLY A 119 -22.23 -1.69 -17.15
C GLY A 119 -22.62 -0.49 -16.28
N ARG A 120 -21.87 -0.21 -15.20
CA ARG A 120 -22.08 0.94 -14.29
C ARG A 120 -21.09 2.08 -14.56
N GLY A 121 -20.38 2.04 -15.70
CA GLY A 121 -19.37 3.04 -16.08
C GLY A 121 -19.90 4.47 -16.14
N SER A 122 -21.15 4.67 -16.59
CA SER A 122 -21.79 5.99 -16.67
C SER A 122 -21.85 6.71 -15.31
N ARG A 123 -22.08 5.97 -14.22
CA ARG A 123 -22.09 6.52 -12.85
C ARG A 123 -20.71 6.95 -12.36
N ARG A 124 -19.65 6.53 -13.06
CA ARG A 124 -18.25 6.77 -12.71
C ARG A 124 -17.58 7.79 -13.64
N LEU A 125 -18.29 8.34 -14.62
CA LEU A 125 -17.71 9.23 -15.63
C LEU A 125 -16.96 10.42 -15.02
N ARG A 126 -17.55 11.13 -14.06
CA ARG A 126 -16.88 12.26 -13.38
C ARG A 126 -15.62 11.85 -12.64
N ASP A 127 -15.64 10.69 -11.98
CA ASP A 127 -14.47 10.19 -11.26
C ASP A 127 -13.37 9.74 -12.24
N LEU A 128 -13.75 9.08 -13.33
CA LEU A 128 -12.83 8.67 -14.39
C LEU A 128 -12.22 9.87 -15.12
N GLU A 129 -13.01 10.90 -15.41
CA GLU A 129 -12.55 12.18 -15.98
C GLU A 129 -11.54 12.83 -15.04
N ARG A 130 -11.85 12.97 -13.75
CA ARG A 130 -10.92 13.52 -12.74
C ARG A 130 -9.59 12.77 -12.71
N ILE A 131 -9.60 11.44 -12.72
CA ILE A 131 -8.36 10.65 -12.67
C ILE A 131 -7.60 10.76 -13.99
N TYR A 132 -8.30 10.86 -15.13
CA TYR A 132 -7.71 11.08 -16.44
C TYR A 132 -7.02 12.44 -16.53
N GLU A 133 -7.67 13.51 -16.10
CA GLU A 133 -7.12 14.87 -16.11
C GLU A 133 -5.88 15.01 -15.22
N GLN A 134 -5.79 14.23 -14.14
CA GLN A 134 -4.60 14.20 -13.27
C GLN A 134 -3.36 13.63 -13.95
N ASP A 135 -3.54 12.70 -14.89
CA ASP A 135 -2.44 12.06 -15.61
C ASP A 135 -2.95 11.47 -16.95
N PRO A 136 -3.04 12.33 -17.98
CA PRO A 136 -3.50 11.91 -19.31
C PRO A 136 -2.58 10.89 -20.00
N THR A 137 -1.36 10.68 -19.48
CA THR A 137 -0.38 9.73 -20.03
C THR A 137 -0.58 8.31 -19.52
N ASP A 138 -1.34 8.12 -18.44
CA ASP A 138 -1.68 6.79 -17.96
C ASP A 138 -2.67 6.10 -18.89
N THR A 139 -2.13 5.21 -19.72
CA THR A 139 -2.88 4.34 -20.63
C THR A 139 -4.06 3.63 -19.95
N ARG A 140 -3.90 3.21 -18.68
CA ARG A 140 -4.92 2.44 -17.96
C ARG A 140 -6.15 3.30 -17.67
N THR A 141 -5.93 4.48 -17.11
CA THR A 141 -6.99 5.42 -16.79
C THR A 141 -7.65 5.95 -18.07
N THR A 142 -6.86 6.30 -19.09
CA THR A 142 -7.36 6.74 -20.40
C THR A 142 -8.27 5.69 -21.03
N GLY A 143 -7.84 4.42 -21.10
CA GLY A 143 -8.65 3.34 -21.67
C GLY A 143 -9.96 3.11 -20.91
N LEU A 144 -9.94 3.27 -19.58
CA LEU A 144 -11.15 3.19 -18.76
C LEU A 144 -12.13 4.32 -19.03
N TYR A 145 -11.62 5.55 -19.12
CA TYR A 145 -12.46 6.70 -19.41
C TYR A 145 -13.07 6.60 -20.81
N MET A 146 -12.27 6.25 -21.82
CA MET A 146 -12.75 5.98 -23.18
C MET A 146 -13.86 4.94 -23.21
N SER A 147 -13.69 3.83 -22.48
CA SER A 147 -14.67 2.74 -22.46
C SER A 147 -15.96 3.17 -21.76
N ALA A 148 -15.85 3.92 -20.65
CA ALA A 148 -17.01 4.45 -19.96
C ALA A 148 -17.80 5.43 -20.85
N LEU A 149 -17.11 6.31 -21.57
CA LEU A 149 -17.73 7.23 -22.54
C LEU A 149 -18.43 6.49 -23.68
N TYR A 150 -17.79 5.46 -24.24
CA TYR A 150 -18.40 4.64 -25.29
C TYR A 150 -19.69 3.96 -24.82
N TYR A 151 -19.67 3.30 -23.65
CA TYR A 151 -20.85 2.64 -23.10
C TYR A 151 -21.95 3.61 -22.65
N ASP A 152 -21.61 4.87 -22.39
CA ASP A 152 -22.57 5.95 -22.13
C ASP A 152 -23.17 6.56 -23.42
N GLY A 153 -22.74 6.09 -24.60
CA GLY A 153 -23.23 6.56 -25.89
C GLY A 153 -22.48 7.77 -26.46
N ASN A 154 -21.26 8.05 -25.97
CA ASN A 154 -20.42 9.16 -26.41
C ASN A 154 -19.13 8.68 -27.13
N PRO A 155 -19.23 7.92 -28.25
CA PRO A 155 -18.07 7.37 -28.94
C PRO A 155 -17.12 8.43 -29.52
N ILE A 156 -17.65 9.60 -29.93
CA ILE A 156 -16.84 10.70 -30.44
C ILE A 156 -15.93 11.23 -29.33
N GLN A 157 -16.47 11.49 -28.14
CA GLN A 157 -15.69 11.96 -27.00
C GLN A 157 -14.66 10.93 -26.55
N ALA A 158 -14.99 9.64 -26.62
CA ALA A 158 -14.01 8.57 -26.36
C ALA A 158 -12.83 8.60 -27.35
N LEU A 159 -13.09 8.87 -28.64
CA LEU A 159 -12.03 9.02 -29.64
C LEU A 159 -11.25 10.34 -29.47
N ASP A 160 -11.88 11.39 -28.95
CA ASP A 160 -11.19 12.64 -28.62
C ASP A 160 -10.14 12.41 -27.53
N VAL A 161 -10.52 11.71 -26.45
CA VAL A 161 -9.62 11.28 -25.36
C VAL A 161 -8.43 10.47 -25.89
N TYR A 162 -8.67 9.55 -26.85
CA TYR A 162 -7.58 8.80 -27.49
C TYR A 162 -6.58 9.72 -28.21
N ARG A 163 -7.06 10.69 -28.99
CA ARG A 163 -6.20 11.60 -29.75
C ARG A 163 -5.36 12.47 -28.83
N ASP A 164 -5.93 12.92 -27.73
CA ASP A 164 -5.22 13.72 -26.74
C ASP A 164 -4.16 12.88 -26.02
N HIS A 165 -4.50 11.66 -25.62
CA HIS A 165 -3.53 10.70 -25.07
C HIS A 165 -2.38 10.41 -26.05
N PHE A 166 -2.70 10.16 -27.32
CA PHE A 166 -1.68 9.96 -28.37
C PHE A 166 -0.76 11.18 -28.51
N ARG A 167 -1.31 12.40 -28.45
CA ARG A 167 -0.54 13.64 -28.52
C ARG A 167 0.46 13.72 -27.36
N HIS A 168 -0.01 13.50 -26.13
CA HIS A 168 0.84 13.53 -24.94
C HIS A 168 1.96 12.48 -24.97
N LEU A 169 1.66 11.24 -25.37
CA LEU A 169 2.69 10.21 -25.48
C LEU A 169 3.72 10.55 -26.56
N LYS A 170 3.28 11.09 -27.70
CA LYS A 170 4.17 11.53 -28.78
C LYS A 170 5.11 12.66 -28.34
N GLU A 171 4.63 13.61 -27.54
CA GLU A 171 5.46 14.68 -26.95
C GLU A 171 6.60 14.11 -26.08
N MET A 172 6.39 12.94 -25.48
CA MET A 172 7.39 12.21 -24.70
C MET A 172 8.22 11.21 -25.51
N ASN A 173 8.01 11.10 -26.83
CA ASN A 173 8.57 10.07 -27.70
C ASN A 173 8.23 8.63 -27.26
N ILE A 174 7.04 8.44 -26.69
CA ILE A 174 6.49 7.15 -26.29
C ILE A 174 5.46 6.70 -27.32
N ASP A 175 5.56 5.45 -27.75
CA ASP A 175 4.56 4.85 -28.64
C ASP A 175 3.31 4.44 -27.87
N VAL A 176 2.15 4.62 -28.51
CA VAL A 176 0.88 4.11 -27.98
C VAL A 176 0.93 2.58 -27.91
N THR A 177 0.33 2.01 -26.87
CA THR A 177 0.29 0.55 -26.70
C THR A 177 -0.63 -0.12 -27.72
N GLN A 178 -0.39 -1.40 -28.02
CA GLN A 178 -1.26 -2.15 -28.92
C GLN A 178 -2.69 -2.27 -28.40
N ASN A 179 -2.85 -2.37 -27.07
CA ASN A 179 -4.17 -2.45 -26.45
C ASN A 179 -4.99 -1.17 -26.66
N MET A 180 -4.35 0.00 -26.57
CA MET A 180 -5.02 1.27 -26.86
C MET A 180 -5.43 1.39 -28.33
N ARG A 181 -4.56 0.94 -29.26
CA ARG A 181 -4.93 0.87 -30.68
C ARG A 181 -6.12 -0.06 -30.91
N ASN A 182 -6.13 -1.23 -30.30
CA ASN A 182 -7.22 -2.20 -30.41
C ASN A 182 -8.54 -1.62 -29.84
N LEU A 183 -8.48 -0.92 -28.70
CA LEU A 183 -9.63 -0.24 -28.11
C LEU A 183 -10.19 0.82 -29.07
N GLN A 184 -9.32 1.67 -29.63
CA GLN A 184 -9.72 2.66 -30.64
C GLN A 184 -10.39 1.99 -31.84
N SER A 185 -9.81 0.92 -32.39
CA SER A 185 -10.38 0.18 -33.52
C SER A 185 -11.76 -0.39 -33.22
N ARG A 186 -11.96 -0.92 -32.00
CA ARG A 186 -13.27 -1.45 -31.55
C ARG A 186 -14.32 -0.35 -31.42
N ILE A 187 -13.94 0.82 -30.90
CA ILE A 187 -14.84 1.98 -30.81
C ILE A 187 -15.23 2.46 -32.22
N LEU A 188 -14.26 2.54 -33.15
CA LEU A 188 -14.49 2.92 -34.55
C LEU A 188 -15.40 1.95 -35.29
N SER A 189 -15.36 0.65 -34.96
CA SER A 189 -16.23 -0.37 -35.56
C SER A 189 -17.54 -0.56 -34.80
N GLU A 190 -17.86 0.32 -33.84
CA GLU A 190 -19.06 0.24 -33.00
C GLU A 190 -19.29 -1.14 -32.38
N ALA A 191 -18.20 -1.75 -31.87
CA ALA A 191 -18.26 -3.09 -31.31
C ALA A 191 -19.16 -3.14 -30.06
N ALA A 192 -20.13 -4.05 -30.05
CA ALA A 192 -21.06 -4.26 -28.93
C ALA A 192 -20.36 -4.57 -27.59
N ASP A 193 -19.16 -5.15 -27.65
CA ASP A 193 -18.28 -5.36 -26.50
C ASP A 193 -16.86 -4.90 -26.84
N LEU A 194 -16.33 -4.00 -26.02
CA LEU A 194 -14.96 -3.52 -26.11
C LEU A 194 -13.94 -4.51 -25.51
N GLY A 195 -14.40 -5.61 -24.91
CA GLY A 195 -13.62 -6.63 -24.23
C GLY A 195 -13.01 -6.13 -22.91
N PRO A 196 -11.97 -6.78 -22.39
CA PRO A 196 -11.30 -6.30 -21.19
C PRO A 196 -10.67 -4.93 -21.46
N VAL A 197 -11.23 -3.92 -20.79
CA VAL A 197 -10.84 -2.51 -20.91
C VAL A 197 -9.36 -2.28 -20.54
N VAL A 198 -8.78 -3.16 -19.72
CA VAL A 198 -7.37 -3.18 -19.32
C VAL A 198 -6.96 -4.63 -18.99
N GLU A 199 -5.79 -5.06 -19.44
CA GLU A 199 -5.14 -6.29 -18.95
C GLU A 199 -4.78 -6.17 -17.45
N PRO A 200 -4.75 -7.28 -16.70
CA PRO A 200 -4.27 -7.28 -15.32
C PRO A 200 -2.83 -6.78 -15.25
N PHE A 201 -2.57 -5.91 -14.27
CA PHE A 201 -1.25 -5.39 -13.96
C PHE A 201 -0.30 -6.55 -13.62
N ILE A 202 0.75 -6.76 -14.44
CA ILE A 202 1.94 -7.53 -14.05
C ILE A 202 2.82 -6.64 -13.17
N GLY A 203 2.27 -6.14 -12.08
CA GLY A 203 3.09 -5.78 -10.94
C GLY A 203 2.47 -6.50 -9.78
N GLY A 204 3.31 -7.29 -9.11
CA GLY A 204 2.89 -8.15 -8.02
C GLY A 204 2.14 -7.40 -6.91
N PRO A 205 1.66 -8.14 -5.90
CA PRO A 205 1.08 -7.52 -4.72
C PRO A 205 2.02 -6.39 -4.27
N TYR A 206 1.48 -5.19 -4.10
CA TYR A 206 2.24 -4.12 -3.49
C TYR A 206 2.57 -4.60 -2.07
N ARG A 207 3.82 -5.03 -1.90
CA ARG A 207 4.38 -5.38 -0.61
C ARG A 207 4.99 -4.09 -0.08
N PRO A 208 4.46 -3.48 1.00
CA PRO A 208 5.06 -2.27 1.56
C PRO A 208 6.55 -2.54 1.80
N GLU A 209 7.41 -1.58 1.47
CA GLU A 209 8.88 -1.73 1.56
C GLU A 209 9.34 -2.18 2.96
N ALA A 210 8.54 -1.93 4.00
CA ALA A 210 8.74 -2.42 5.36
C ALA A 210 8.79 -3.96 5.47
N GLU A 211 8.04 -4.70 4.63
CA GLU A 211 8.06 -6.16 4.61
C GLU A 211 9.16 -6.73 3.69
N GLN A 212 9.76 -5.91 2.82
CA GLN A 212 10.87 -6.33 1.94
C GLN A 212 12.20 -6.39 2.71
N GLN A 213 12.28 -5.75 3.87
CA GLN A 213 13.48 -5.73 4.71
C GLN A 213 13.59 -6.94 5.65
N GLU A 214 12.53 -7.73 5.84
CA GLU A 214 12.59 -8.94 6.67
C GLU A 214 13.22 -10.15 5.95
N GLU A 215 13.27 -10.15 4.62
CA GLU A 215 13.73 -11.31 3.82
C GLU A 215 15.26 -11.31 3.59
N PHE A 216 15.97 -10.27 4.02
CA PHE A 216 17.43 -10.14 3.92
C PHE A 216 18.12 -10.07 5.30
N VAL A 217 17.69 -10.91 6.24
CA VAL A 217 18.55 -11.29 7.37
C VAL A 217 19.12 -12.66 7.05
N GLN A 218 20.21 -12.70 6.29
CA GLN A 218 21.09 -13.87 6.34
C GLN A 218 21.57 -13.99 7.80
N GLU A 219 21.13 -15.06 8.47
CA GLU A 219 21.76 -15.55 9.69
C GLU A 219 23.27 -15.71 9.42
N SER A 220 24.04 -14.69 9.79
CA SER A 220 25.47 -14.85 9.98
C SER A 220 25.65 -15.83 11.14
N PRO A 221 26.38 -16.94 10.94
CA PRO A 221 26.53 -17.95 11.96
C PRO A 221 27.31 -17.36 13.15
N ALA A 222 26.82 -17.67 14.36
CA ALA A 222 27.48 -17.30 15.61
C ALA A 222 28.96 -17.73 15.62
N PRO A 223 29.86 -16.96 16.24
CA PRO A 223 31.27 -17.32 16.29
C PRO A 223 31.43 -18.64 17.07
N GLN A 224 32.06 -19.61 16.42
CA GLN A 224 32.42 -20.88 17.01
C GLN A 224 33.39 -20.62 18.17
N ARG A 225 32.93 -20.84 19.41
CA ARG A 225 33.82 -21.00 20.56
C ARG A 225 34.49 -22.35 20.43
N GLU A 226 35.81 -22.32 20.29
CA GLU A 226 36.67 -23.49 20.34
C GLU A 226 36.36 -24.35 21.57
N LYS A 227 36.27 -25.64 21.32
CA LYS A 227 36.12 -26.68 22.33
C LYS A 227 37.42 -26.78 23.12
N SER A 228 37.31 -26.74 24.44
CA SER A 228 38.23 -27.44 25.33
C SER A 228 37.40 -28.34 26.22
N GLU A 229 37.72 -29.63 26.15
CA GLU A 229 37.25 -30.76 26.94
C GLU A 229 37.32 -30.43 28.45
N GLU A 230 36.57 -30.99 29.39
CA GLU A 230 36.14 -32.37 29.61
C GLU A 230 35.26 -32.37 30.88
N LYS A 231 34.21 -33.19 30.93
CA LYS A 231 34.00 -34.25 31.96
C LYS A 231 32.52 -34.56 32.17
N ALA A 232 32.27 -35.87 32.17
CA ALA A 232 31.01 -36.58 32.15
C ALA A 232 30.03 -36.25 33.29
N LEU A 233 28.73 -36.37 33.02
CA LEU A 233 27.84 -37.37 33.64
C LEU A 233 26.47 -37.38 32.90
N ARG A 234 25.99 -38.58 32.54
CA ARG A 234 24.62 -38.90 32.06
C ARG A 234 23.81 -39.49 33.24
N PRO A 235 22.53 -39.90 33.09
CA PRO A 235 21.38 -39.28 32.41
C PRO A 235 20.13 -39.29 33.33
N GLN A 236 19.02 -38.58 33.01
CA GLN A 236 17.65 -39.12 33.23
C GLN A 236 16.63 -38.54 32.22
N GLN A 237 15.80 -39.46 31.70
CA GLN A 237 14.66 -39.27 30.81
C GLN A 237 13.49 -38.58 31.53
N ILE A 238 12.74 -37.71 30.84
CA ILE A 238 11.28 -37.65 30.96
C ILE A 238 10.65 -37.45 29.56
N VAL A 239 9.52 -38.13 29.41
CA VAL A 239 8.71 -38.47 28.25
C VAL A 239 7.82 -37.32 27.74
N ARG A 240 7.61 -37.31 26.42
CA ARG A 240 6.50 -36.79 25.58
C ARG A 240 5.51 -35.77 26.20
N THR A 241 5.16 -34.75 25.41
CA THR A 241 3.79 -34.55 24.90
C THR A 241 3.80 -33.59 23.69
N ARG A 242 2.98 -33.95 22.71
CA ARG A 242 2.68 -33.28 21.44
C ARG A 242 1.56 -32.27 21.70
N MET A 243 1.65 -31.04 21.21
CA MET A 243 0.47 -30.22 20.90
C MET A 243 0.79 -29.24 19.77
N ASP A 244 -0.03 -29.35 18.73
CA ASP A 244 -0.07 -28.48 17.57
C ASP A 244 -0.56 -27.08 17.98
N SER A 245 0.11 -26.03 17.53
CA SER A 245 -0.52 -24.73 17.35
C SER A 245 0.24 -23.87 16.34
N VAL A 246 -0.49 -23.49 15.30
CA VAL A 246 -0.14 -22.57 14.22
C VAL A 246 0.27 -21.22 14.81
N ASN A 247 1.46 -20.75 14.46
CA ASN A 247 2.02 -19.49 14.90
C ASN A 247 1.70 -18.42 13.83
N VAL A 248 0.77 -17.52 14.12
CA VAL A 248 0.55 -16.32 13.30
C VAL A 248 1.33 -15.19 13.95
N SER A 249 2.52 -14.92 13.40
CA SER A 249 3.45 -13.90 13.87
C SER A 249 2.84 -12.50 13.70
N GLY A 250 2.80 -11.74 14.80
CA GLY A 250 2.40 -10.34 14.80
C GLY A 250 3.44 -9.49 14.08
N GLY A 251 2.99 -8.66 13.13
CA GLY A 251 3.83 -7.70 12.42
C GLY A 251 4.30 -6.59 13.35
N TYR A 252 5.61 -6.35 13.36
CA TYR A 252 6.28 -5.31 14.13
C TYR A 252 6.57 -4.10 13.24
N VAL A 253 6.54 -2.90 13.81
CA VAL A 253 7.27 -1.75 13.26
C VAL A 253 8.37 -1.41 14.27
N ASN A 254 9.62 -1.68 13.91
CA ASN A 254 10.79 -1.33 14.71
C ASN A 254 11.37 0.01 14.23
N PHE A 255 11.54 0.96 15.14
CA PHE A 255 12.45 2.08 14.95
C PHE A 255 13.59 1.91 15.94
N GLY A 256 14.76 1.51 15.44
CA GLY A 256 15.99 1.37 16.23
C GLY A 256 17.04 2.37 15.76
N PHE A 257 17.69 3.07 16.69
CA PHE A 257 18.89 3.86 16.43
C PHE A 257 20.07 3.19 17.12
N ASP A 258 21.15 2.94 16.36
CA ASP A 258 22.41 2.36 16.84
C ASP A 258 23.09 3.35 17.79
N GLN A 259 23.23 2.98 19.05
CA GLN A 259 24.09 3.67 19.99
C GLN A 259 25.48 3.04 19.93
N ARG A 260 26.36 3.62 19.11
CA ARG A 260 27.80 3.48 19.32
C ARG A 260 28.41 4.85 19.57
N GLY A 261 28.71 5.07 20.85
CA GLY A 261 29.29 6.28 21.40
C GLY A 261 30.71 6.53 20.90
N ALA A 262 31.01 7.81 20.76
CA ALA A 262 32.37 8.32 20.75
C ALA A 262 32.92 8.27 22.19
N GLY A 263 34.04 7.56 22.36
CA GLY A 263 35.01 7.80 23.41
C GLY A 263 36.21 8.50 22.80
#